data_AF-A0A317LYI8-F1
#
_entry.id   AF-A0A317LYI8-F1
#
_cell.length_a   1.000
_cell.length_b   1.000
_cell.length_c   1.000
_cell.angle_alpha   90.00
_cell.angle_beta   90.00
_cell.angle_gamma   90.00
#
_symmetry.space_group_name_H-M   'P 1'
#
loop_
_entity.id
_entity.type
_entity.pdbx_description
1 polymer ?
#
loop_
_entity_poly.entity_id
_entity_poly.type
_entity_poly.pdbx_seq_one_letter_code
_entity_poly.pdbx_strand_id
1 'polypeptide(L)'
;MNRSKQNKLIFELSRVQKVIRFKEVLDEAMLQTYAMDRPLVYRNDLCVKKNQFIHQHKDGRMFLIEQDQNDSKERILKELH
;
A
#
# COMPACT_ATOMS: atom_id res chain seq x y z
N MET A 1 -7.59 32.01 24.30
CA MET A 1 -7.88 31.57 22.91
C MET A 1 -6.56 31.48 22.14
N ASN A 2 -5.99 30.29 22.04
CA ASN A 2 -4.73 30.07 21.31
C ASN A 2 -5.01 30.02 19.80
N ARG A 3 -4.69 31.11 19.08
CA ARG A 3 -4.58 31.09 17.62
C ARG A 3 -3.31 30.31 17.27
N SER A 4 -3.45 29.07 16.82
CA SER A 4 -2.35 28.30 16.24
C SER A 4 -1.80 29.08 15.04
N LYS A 5 -0.57 29.58 15.14
CA LYS A 5 0.17 30.09 13.99
C LYS A 5 0.32 28.94 13.00
N GLN A 6 -0.50 28.94 11.94
CA GLN A 6 -0.26 28.09 10.78
C GLN A 6 1.07 28.52 10.18
N ASN A 7 2.11 27.72 10.40
CA ASN A 7 3.37 27.87 9.68
C ASN A 7 3.08 27.66 8.19
N LYS A 8 2.93 28.77 7.44
CA LYS A 8 2.87 28.71 5.98
C LYS A 8 4.20 28.15 5.49
N LEU A 9 4.15 26.99 4.86
CA LEU A 9 5.30 26.43 4.16
C LEU A 9 5.78 27.46 3.14
N ILE A 10 7.07 27.79 3.17
CA ILE A 10 7.69 28.81 2.31
C ILE A 10 7.62 28.36 0.83
N PHE A 11 7.41 27.07 0.60
CA PHE A 11 7.19 26.48 -0.71
C PHE A 11 6.17 25.34 -0.58
N GLU A 12 5.07 25.42 -1.35
CA GLU A 12 4.10 24.33 -1.47
C GLU A 12 3.90 24.03 -2.94
N LEU A 13 4.08 22.76 -3.33
CA LEU A 13 3.80 22.32 -4.69
C LEU A 13 2.33 22.54 -5.01
N SER A 14 2.04 22.97 -6.25
CA SER A 14 0.67 22.96 -6.75
C SER A 14 0.09 21.54 -6.72
N ARG A 15 -1.23 21.42 -6.72
CA ARG A 15 -1.90 20.12 -6.74
C ARG A 15 -1.41 19.23 -7.89
N VAL A 16 -1.19 19.81 -9.07
CA VAL A 16 -0.68 19.09 -10.26
C VAL A 16 0.73 18.59 -10.03
N GLN A 17 1.62 19.42 -9.50
CA GLN A 17 3.01 19.02 -9.20
C GLN A 17 3.07 17.93 -8.12
N LYS A 18 2.19 17.99 -7.11
CA LYS A 18 2.07 16.92 -6.11
C LYS A 18 1.68 15.60 -6.76
N VAL A 19 0.69 15.60 -7.67
CA VAL A 19 0.26 14.39 -8.38
C VAL A 19 1.37 13.81 -9.24
N ILE A 20 2.07 14.63 -10.02
CA ILE A 20 3.20 14.18 -10.86
C ILE A 20 4.27 13.53 -9.98
N ARG A 21 4.70 14.24 -8.93
CA ARG A 21 5.74 13.74 -8.03
C ARG A 21 5.32 12.46 -7.32
N PHE A 22 4.05 12.37 -6.91
CA PHE A 22 3.52 11.17 -6.26
C PHE A 22 3.49 9.98 -7.22
N LYS A 23 3.12 10.21 -8.48
CA LYS A 23 3.13 9.18 -9.52
C LYS A 23 4.53 8.65 -9.78
N GLU A 24 5.53 9.51 -9.92
CA GLU A 24 6.94 9.10 -10.10
C GLU A 24 7.42 8.20 -8.96
N VAL A 25 7.15 8.59 -7.71
CA VAL A 25 7.54 7.83 -6.53
C VAL A 25 6.80 6.48 -6.47
N LEU A 26 5.51 6.47 -6.82
CA LEU A 26 4.73 5.23 -6.88
C LEU A 26 5.27 4.29 -7.94
N ASP A 27 5.57 4.78 -9.15
CA ASP A 27 6.10 3.99 -10.24
C ASP A 27 7.46 3.38 -9.86
N GLU A 28 8.35 4.15 -9.21
CA GLU A 28 9.63 3.66 -8.70
C GLU A 28 9.45 2.58 -7.62
N ALA A 29 8.57 2.80 -6.64
CA ALA A 29 8.31 1.84 -5.58
C ALA A 29 7.71 0.53 -6.12
N MET A 30 6.82 0.63 -7.12
CA MET A 30 6.27 -0.52 -7.82
C MET A 30 7.39 -1.30 -8.52
N LEU A 31 8.25 -0.64 -9.30
CA LEU A 31 9.37 -1.28 -10.00
C LEU A 31 10.33 -2.00 -9.03
N GLN A 32 10.63 -1.40 -7.87
CA GLN A 32 11.47 -2.04 -6.84
C GLN A 32 10.77 -3.26 -6.21
N THR A 33 9.47 -3.15 -5.93
CA THR A 33 8.66 -4.26 -5.41
C THR A 33 8.65 -5.43 -6.40
N TYR A 34 8.51 -5.11 -7.69
CA TYR A 34 8.72 -6.06 -8.77
C TYR A 34 10.15 -6.61 -8.75
N ALA A 35 11.22 -5.81 -8.71
CA ALA A 35 12.58 -6.36 -8.69
C ALA A 35 12.84 -7.35 -7.53
N MET A 36 12.19 -7.16 -6.38
CA MET A 36 12.36 -7.98 -5.17
C MET A 36 11.45 -9.21 -5.08
N ASP A 37 10.62 -9.48 -6.08
CA ASP A 37 9.65 -10.59 -6.07
C ASP A 37 8.66 -10.54 -4.90
N ARG A 38 8.35 -9.32 -4.44
CA ARG A 38 7.36 -9.10 -3.39
C ARG A 38 5.97 -8.93 -4.00
N PRO A 39 4.93 -9.48 -3.36
CA PRO A 39 3.57 -9.23 -3.81
C PRO A 39 3.16 -7.78 -3.53
N LEU A 40 2.26 -7.26 -4.36
CA LEU A 40 1.50 -6.07 -4.01
C LEU A 40 0.49 -6.46 -2.92
N VAL A 41 0.53 -5.75 -1.79
CA VAL A 41 -0.33 -6.02 -0.63
C VAL A 41 -1.39 -4.94 -0.49
N TYR A 42 -2.66 -5.33 -0.49
CA TYR A 42 -3.78 -4.40 -0.32
C TYR A 42 -4.98 -5.08 0.35
N ARG A 43 -6.04 -4.29 0.64
CA ARG A 43 -7.29 -4.78 1.21
C ARG A 43 -8.46 -4.34 0.32
N ASN A 44 -9.44 -5.22 0.13
CA ASN A 44 -10.70 -4.93 -0.55
C ASN A 44 -11.85 -5.62 0.21
N ASP A 45 -13.04 -5.66 -0.39
CA ASP A 45 -14.25 -6.22 0.23
C ASP A 45 -14.15 -7.73 0.55
N LEU A 46 -13.15 -8.44 0.02
CA LEU A 46 -12.88 -9.84 0.35
C LEU A 46 -12.16 -9.99 1.71
N CYS A 47 -11.54 -8.93 2.21
CA CYS A 47 -10.83 -8.92 3.49
C CYS A 47 -11.80 -8.63 4.66
N VAL A 48 -12.60 -9.63 5.03
CA VAL A 48 -13.62 -9.53 6.09
C VAL A 48 -13.00 -9.20 7.46
N LYS A 49 -11.84 -9.78 7.77
CA LYS A 49 -11.14 -9.54 9.04
C LYS A 49 -10.07 -8.45 8.90
N LYS A 50 -9.71 -7.83 10.03
CA LYS A 50 -8.69 -6.77 10.10
C LYS A 50 -7.29 -7.24 9.73
N ASN A 51 -7.00 -8.51 9.98
CA ASN A 51 -5.71 -9.14 9.71
C ASN A 51 -5.70 -9.93 8.38
N GLN A 52 -6.67 -9.67 7.49
CA GLN A 52 -6.69 -10.25 6.15
C GLN A 52 -6.22 -9.24 5.11
N PHE A 53 -5.46 -9.75 4.13
CA PHE A 53 -4.87 -8.98 3.04
C PHE A 53 -4.90 -9.76 1.73
N ILE A 54 -4.86 -9.05 0.61
CA ILE A 54 -4.67 -9.61 -0.72
C ILE A 54 -3.20 -9.46 -1.11
N HIS A 55 -2.57 -10.56 -1.47
CA HIS A 55 -1.24 -10.61 -2.08
C HIS A 55 -1.41 -10.85 -3.57
N GLN A 56 -1.08 -9.85 -4.39
CA GLN A 56 -1.03 -10.00 -5.85
C GLN A 56 0.42 -10.15 -6.29
N HIS A 57 0.74 -11.32 -6.83
CA HIS A 57 2.06 -11.63 -7.36
C HIS A 57 2.18 -11.17 -8.82
N LYS A 58 3.41 -11.08 -9.31
CA LYS A 58 3.71 -10.59 -10.66
C LYS A 58 3.19 -11.48 -11.77
N ASP A 59 3.07 -12.77 -11.48
CA ASP A 59 2.53 -13.78 -12.38
C ASP A 59 1.00 -13.69 -12.51
N GLY A 60 0.37 -12.73 -11.81
CA GLY A 60 -1.06 -12.50 -11.81
C GLY A 60 -1.80 -13.31 -10.75
N ARG A 61 -1.14 -14.24 -10.04
CA ARG A 61 -1.78 -14.98 -8.96
C ARG A 61 -2.11 -14.06 -7.79
N MET A 62 -3.33 -14.18 -7.28
CA MET A 62 -3.80 -13.42 -6.14
C MET A 62 -4.18 -14.35 -5.01
N PHE A 63 -3.76 -14.03 -3.80
CA PHE A 63 -4.05 -14.81 -2.61
C PHE A 63 -4.68 -13.94 -1.54
N LEU A 64 -5.79 -14.38 -0.97
CA LEU A 64 -6.27 -13.90 0.31
C LEU A 64 -5.45 -14.58 1.41
N ILE A 65 -4.73 -13.78 2.19
CA ILE A 65 -3.94 -14.24 3.33
C ILE A 65 -4.53 -13.71 4.65
N GLU A 66 -4.16 -14.37 5.74
CA GLU A 66 -4.40 -13.92 7.11
C GLU A 66 -3.07 -13.87 7.85
N GLN A 67 -2.80 -12.74 8.52
CA GLN A 67 -1.61 -12.55 9.33
C GLN A 67 -1.92 -12.79 10.81
N ASP A 68 -1.13 -13.61 11.50
CA ASP A 68 -1.24 -13.79 12.94
C ASP A 68 -0.78 -12.53 13.68
N GLN A 69 -1.53 -12.13 14.70
CA GLN A 69 -1.25 -10.89 15.44
C GLN A 69 -0.10 -11.01 16.43
N ASN A 70 0.28 -12.23 16.82
CA ASN A 70 1.29 -12.48 17.85
C ASN A 70 2.69 -12.66 17.26
N ASP A 71 2.79 -13.33 16.10
CA ASP A 71 4.08 -13.66 15.48
C ASP A 71 4.25 -13.16 14.04
N SER A 72 3.25 -12.43 13.52
CA SER A 72 3.24 -11.89 12.16
C SER A 72 3.35 -12.92 11.04
N LYS A 73 3.16 -14.23 11.33
CA LYS A 73 3.16 -15.25 10.29
C LYS A 73 1.94 -15.13 9.40
N GLU A 74 2.14 -15.39 8.12
CA GLU A 74 1.10 -15.34 7.12
C GLU A 74 0.60 -16.76 6.80
N ARG A 75 -0.72 -16.89 6.67
CA ARG A 75 -1.38 -18.10 6.19
C ARG A 75 -2.23 -17.77 4.98
N ILE A 76 -2.06 -18.53 3.90
CA ILE A 76 -2.94 -18.44 2.73
C ILE A 76 -4.31 -19.03 3.10
N LEU A 77 -5.36 -18.23 2.93
CA LEU A 77 -6.75 -18.66 3.10
C LEU A 77 -7.36 -19.16 1.80
N LYS A 78 -7.10 -18.46 0.68
CA LYS A 78 -7.70 -18.76 -0.62
C LYS A 78 -6.93 -18.14 -1.77
N GLU A 79 -6.86 -18.84 -2.91
CA GLU A 79 -6.44 -18.26 -4.20
C GLU A 79 -7.65 -17.61 -4.91
N LEU A 80 -7.44 -16.39 -5.41
CA LEU A 80 -8.45 -15.56 -6.08
C LEU A 80 -8.11 -15.53 -7.57
N HIS A 81 -8.94 -16.16 -8.40
CA HIS A 81 -8.84 -16.13 -9.85
C HIS A 81 -9.45 -14.86 -10.43
#